data_AF-A0A1Z4RMU7-F1
#
_entry.id   AF-A0A1Z4RMU7-F1
#
_cell.length_a   1.000
_cell.length_b   1.000
_cell.length_c   1.000
_cell.angle_alpha   90.00
_cell.angle_beta   90.00
_cell.angle_gamma   90.00
#
_symmetry.space_group_name_H-M   'P 1'
#
loop_
_entity.id
_entity.type
_entity.pdbx_description
1 polymer ?
#
loop_
_entity_poly.entity_id
_entity_poly.type
_entity_poly.pdbx_seq_one_letter_code
_entity_poly.pdbx_strand_id
1 'polypeptide(L)'
;MANRIGFGERNLAQVNYTSLLNAILEILGNTPPSSLYRFCDDGGQLAIDIDEIAYSLATTQANMIENPCSSWKGIRIATTNLTESSRDDFADLIRKIRDRLQEYLGCLLQDHNFSCLASYLEFLCSNLLDFQIANNKKQ
;
A
#
# COMPACT_ATOMS: atom_id res chain seq x y z
N MET A 1 4.60 -24.46 -11.45
CA MET A 1 3.26 -24.20 -12.04
C MET A 1 3.31 -22.80 -12.64
N ALA A 2 3.19 -22.67 -13.95
CA ALA A 2 3.34 -21.38 -14.65
C ALA A 2 1.95 -20.82 -14.98
N ASN A 3 1.68 -19.59 -14.55
CA ASN A 3 0.44 -18.89 -14.88
C ASN A 3 0.51 -18.45 -16.35
N ARG A 4 -0.34 -19.05 -17.20
CA ARG A 4 -0.51 -18.62 -18.59
C ARG A 4 -1.61 -17.56 -18.66
N ILE A 5 -1.29 -16.38 -19.15
CA ILE A 5 -2.27 -15.34 -19.49
C ILE A 5 -2.82 -15.69 -20.87
N GLY A 6 -4.00 -16.31 -20.92
CA GLY A 6 -4.75 -16.53 -22.16
C GLY A 6 -5.83 -15.46 -22.33
N PHE A 7 -6.18 -15.13 -23.58
CA PHE A 7 -7.37 -14.32 -23.90
C PHE A 7 -8.63 -15.06 -23.42
N GLY A 8 -9.05 -14.77 -22.18
CA GLY A 8 -10.18 -15.39 -21.50
C GLY A 8 -11.32 -14.41 -21.28
N GLU A 9 -11.80 -13.78 -22.34
CA GLU A 9 -13.08 -13.08 -22.32
C GLU A 9 -14.21 -14.13 -22.24
N ARG A 10 -14.90 -14.20 -21.09
CA ARG A 10 -16.36 -14.46 -20.93
C ARG A 10 -16.77 -15.01 -19.55
N ASN A 11 -15.85 -15.50 -18.72
CA ASN A 11 -16.20 -16.16 -17.44
C ASN A 11 -15.40 -15.67 -16.22
N LEU A 12 -14.81 -14.47 -16.27
CA LEU A 12 -14.18 -13.89 -15.07
C LEU A 12 -15.30 -13.41 -14.14
N ALA A 13 -15.34 -13.96 -12.93
CA ALA A 13 -16.29 -13.51 -11.93
C ALA A 13 -16.14 -12.00 -11.69
N GLN A 14 -17.28 -11.31 -11.68
CA GLN A 14 -17.30 -9.90 -11.35
C GLN A 14 -17.04 -9.75 -9.85
N VAL A 15 -16.20 -8.78 -9.52
CA VAL A 15 -15.78 -8.51 -8.15
C VAL A 15 -16.14 -7.09 -7.73
N ASN A 16 -16.51 -6.95 -6.46
CA ASN A 16 -16.74 -5.67 -5.82
C ASN A 16 -15.83 -5.55 -4.58
N TYR A 17 -14.81 -4.70 -4.66
CA TYR A 17 -13.88 -4.43 -3.57
C TYR A 17 -14.29 -3.23 -2.69
N THR A 18 -15.41 -2.57 -2.98
CA THR A 18 -15.79 -1.31 -2.33
C THR A 18 -15.83 -1.43 -0.80
N SER A 19 -16.40 -2.51 -0.27
CA SER A 19 -16.44 -2.75 1.19
C SER A 19 -15.05 -2.89 1.81
N LEU A 20 -14.15 -3.62 1.15
CA LEU A 20 -12.75 -3.78 1.61
C LEU A 20 -11.99 -2.46 1.55
N LEU A 21 -12.12 -1.71 0.45
CA LEU A 21 -11.41 -0.44 0.28
C LEU A 21 -11.91 0.64 1.24
N ASN A 22 -13.22 0.67 1.52
CA ASN A 22 -13.78 1.55 2.55
C ASN A 22 -13.30 1.17 3.95
N ALA A 23 -13.21 -0.13 4.27
CA ALA A 23 -12.65 -0.59 5.54
C ALA A 23 -11.19 -0.14 5.72
N ILE A 24 -10.38 -0.23 4.67
CA ILE A 24 -9.00 0.28 4.67
C ILE A 24 -8.97 1.79 4.94
N LEU A 25 -9.83 2.56 4.26
CA LEU A 25 -9.91 4.01 4.46
C LEU A 25 -10.34 4.39 5.88
N GLU A 26 -11.26 3.65 6.47
CA GLU A 26 -11.74 3.87 7.83
C GLU A 26 -10.64 3.58 8.86
N ILE A 27 -9.94 2.45 8.71
CA ILE A 27 -8.81 2.10 9.59
C ILE A 27 -7.71 3.14 9.45
N LEU A 28 -7.34 3.52 8.21
CA LEU A 28 -6.39 4.59 7.98
C LEU A 28 -6.85 5.87 8.69
N GLY A 29 -8.11 6.30 8.53
CA GLY A 29 -8.63 7.51 9.18
C GLY A 29 -8.56 7.51 10.72
N ASN A 30 -8.62 6.34 11.36
CA ASN A 30 -8.57 6.19 12.82
C ASN A 30 -7.16 5.90 13.36
N THR A 31 -6.20 5.63 12.47
CA THR A 31 -4.84 5.23 12.84
C THR A 31 -3.91 6.44 12.85
N PRO A 32 -3.10 6.67 13.90
CA PRO A 32 -2.18 7.79 13.91
C PRO A 32 -1.07 7.60 12.86
N PRO A 33 -0.64 8.66 12.15
CA PRO A 33 0.38 8.57 11.09
C PRO A 33 1.70 7.90 11.53
N SER A 34 2.07 8.10 12.79
CA SER A 34 3.31 7.63 13.42
C SER A 34 3.32 6.13 13.76
N SER A 35 2.18 5.44 13.62
CA SER A 35 2.14 3.97 13.74
C SER A 35 2.52 3.28 12.42
N LEU A 36 2.13 3.84 11.28
CA LEU A 36 2.32 3.24 9.96
C LEU A 36 3.75 3.41 9.42
N TYR A 37 4.33 4.59 9.62
CA TYR A 37 5.68 4.89 9.16
C TYR A 37 6.61 5.17 10.32
N ARG A 38 7.83 4.66 10.23
CA ARG A 38 8.88 4.91 11.23
C ARG A 38 10.24 4.99 10.56
N PHE A 39 11.06 5.96 10.94
CA PHE A 39 12.47 5.94 10.59
C PHE A 39 13.25 5.00 11.52
N CYS A 40 14.15 4.21 10.95
CA CYS A 40 15.13 3.47 11.76
C CYS A 40 16.13 4.44 12.41
N ASP A 41 16.88 3.96 13.41
CA ASP A 41 17.73 4.80 14.30
C ASP A 41 18.75 5.69 13.55
N ASP A 42 19.15 5.30 12.34
CA ASP A 42 20.09 6.03 11.48
C ASP A 42 19.41 6.98 10.47
N GLY A 43 18.07 7.00 10.40
CA GLY A 43 17.29 7.70 9.39
C GLY A 43 17.47 7.16 7.97
N GLY A 44 18.36 6.19 7.77
CA GLY A 44 18.72 5.62 6.47
C GLY A 44 17.70 4.61 5.96
N GLN A 45 16.70 4.28 6.75
CA GLN A 45 15.64 3.35 6.39
C GLN A 45 14.28 3.86 6.88
N LEU A 46 13.29 3.71 6.01
CA LEU A 46 11.88 3.93 6.32
C LEU A 46 11.20 2.56 6.49
N ALA A 47 10.81 2.25 7.72
CA ALA A 47 10.00 1.09 8.04
C ALA A 47 8.52 1.41 7.84
N ILE A 48 7.79 0.46 7.26
CA ILE A 48 6.34 0.54 7.05
C ILE A 48 5.69 -0.62 7.81
N ASP A 49 4.92 -0.32 8.85
CA ASP A 49 4.20 -1.31 9.65
C ASP A 49 2.77 -1.48 9.14
N ILE A 50 2.59 -2.44 8.23
CA ILE A 50 1.29 -2.76 7.63
C ILE A 50 0.58 -3.85 8.44
N ASP A 51 1.28 -4.54 9.33
CA ASP A 51 0.76 -5.69 10.05
C ASP A 51 -0.35 -5.27 11.02
N GLU A 52 -0.23 -4.10 11.65
CA GLU A 52 -1.28 -3.54 12.51
C GLU A 52 -2.55 -3.21 11.72
N ILE A 53 -2.41 -2.70 10.49
CA ILE A 53 -3.56 -2.44 9.59
C ILE A 53 -4.19 -3.75 9.15
N ALA A 54 -3.38 -4.73 8.76
CA ALA A 54 -3.85 -6.05 8.33
C ALA A 54 -4.56 -6.80 9.46
N TYR A 55 -4.01 -6.72 10.68
CA TYR A 55 -4.62 -7.27 11.89
C TYR A 55 -5.94 -6.56 12.18
N SER A 56 -5.97 -5.24 12.18
CA SER A 56 -7.18 -4.45 12.40
C SER A 56 -8.26 -4.79 11.37
N LEU A 57 -7.91 -4.91 10.09
CA LEU A 57 -8.82 -5.35 9.03
C LEU A 57 -9.40 -6.74 9.32
N ALA A 58 -8.56 -7.68 9.78
CA ALA A 58 -8.97 -9.06 10.06
C ALA A 58 -9.84 -9.18 11.34
N THR A 59 -9.62 -8.32 12.33
CA THR A 59 -10.32 -8.38 13.64
C THR A 59 -11.53 -7.47 13.74
N THR A 60 -11.71 -6.51 12.84
CA THR A 60 -12.84 -5.58 12.87
C THR A 60 -14.13 -6.32 12.52
N GLN A 61 -14.90 -6.72 13.54
CA GLN A 61 -16.21 -7.37 13.38
C GLN A 61 -17.24 -6.53 12.62
N ALA A 62 -17.06 -5.20 12.57
CA ALA A 62 -17.93 -4.28 11.81
C ALA A 62 -17.74 -4.41 10.29
N ASN A 63 -16.56 -4.85 9.85
CA ASN A 63 -16.26 -5.15 8.45
C ASN A 63 -16.08 -6.66 8.34
N MET A 64 -17.19 -7.41 8.39
CA MET A 64 -17.22 -8.76 7.84
C MET A 64 -16.95 -8.60 6.35
N ILE A 65 -15.66 -8.45 5.98
CA ILE A 65 -15.19 -8.11 4.65
C ILE A 65 -15.84 -9.11 3.72
N GLU A 66 -16.87 -8.64 3.01
CA GLU A 66 -17.61 -9.50 2.10
C GLU A 66 -16.61 -9.99 1.07
N ASN A 67 -16.63 -11.29 0.82
CA ASN A 67 -15.79 -11.83 -0.23
C ASN A 67 -16.14 -11.08 -1.52
N PRO A 68 -15.16 -10.44 -2.18
CA PRO A 68 -15.43 -9.63 -3.36
C PRO A 68 -16.08 -10.45 -4.49
N CYS A 69 -16.00 -11.78 -4.44
CA CYS A 69 -16.76 -12.71 -5.29
C CYS A 69 -18.05 -13.21 -4.63
N SER A 70 -19.17 -13.12 -5.35
CA SER A 70 -20.48 -13.65 -4.95
C SER A 70 -20.61 -15.18 -5.05
N SER A 71 -19.66 -15.87 -5.71
CA SER A 71 -19.68 -17.33 -5.92
C SER A 71 -18.32 -17.96 -5.60
N TRP A 72 -18.31 -18.91 -4.64
CA TRP A 72 -17.10 -19.47 -4.02
C TRP A 72 -16.64 -20.82 -4.60
N LYS A 73 -17.38 -21.44 -5.53
CA LYS A 73 -16.98 -22.73 -6.09
C LYS A 73 -15.85 -22.57 -7.11
N GLY A 74 -14.61 -22.79 -6.65
CA GLY A 74 -13.46 -23.08 -7.51
C GLY A 74 -12.68 -21.88 -8.04
N ILE A 75 -12.96 -20.67 -7.58
CA ILE A 75 -12.30 -19.45 -8.07
C ILE A 75 -11.07 -19.14 -7.20
N ARG A 76 -9.89 -19.56 -7.68
CA ARG A 76 -8.56 -19.12 -7.18
C ARG A 76 -7.97 -18.08 -8.13
N ILE A 77 -8.73 -17.04 -8.45
CA ILE A 77 -8.29 -16.02 -9.42
C ILE A 77 -8.60 -14.65 -8.83
N ALA A 78 -7.56 -13.82 -8.69
CA ALA A 78 -7.73 -12.38 -8.52
C ALA A 78 -8.17 -11.82 -9.89
N THR A 79 -9.47 -11.54 -10.04
CA THR A 79 -10.00 -10.92 -11.26
C THR A 79 -9.98 -9.40 -11.07
N THR A 80 -9.67 -8.67 -12.14
CA THR A 80 -9.87 -7.22 -12.23
C THR A 80 -11.19 -6.89 -12.94
N ASN A 81 -12.08 -7.89 -13.05
CA ASN A 81 -13.37 -7.73 -13.69
C ASN A 81 -14.32 -7.10 -12.67
N LEU A 82 -14.29 -5.77 -12.57
CA LEU A 82 -15.12 -5.02 -11.63
C LEU A 82 -16.59 -5.06 -12.07
N THR A 83 -17.51 -5.04 -11.12
CA THR A 83 -18.93 -4.77 -11.43
C THR A 83 -19.05 -3.36 -12.02
N GLU A 84 -20.00 -3.14 -12.93
CA GLU A 84 -20.23 -1.80 -13.51
C GLU A 84 -20.44 -0.73 -12.43
N SER A 85 -21.10 -1.10 -11.33
CA SER A 85 -21.36 -0.23 -10.18
C SER A 85 -20.12 0.10 -9.33
N SER A 86 -19.06 -0.71 -9.34
CA SER A 86 -17.85 -0.49 -8.53
C SER A 86 -16.68 0.05 -9.34
N ARG A 87 -16.77 0.06 -10.68
CA ARG A 87 -15.68 0.48 -11.56
C ARG A 87 -15.28 1.93 -11.34
N ASP A 88 -16.26 2.83 -11.22
CA ASP A 88 -16.01 4.26 -11.04
C ASP A 88 -15.47 4.53 -9.63
N ASP A 89 -16.08 3.92 -8.60
CA ASP A 89 -15.67 4.08 -7.20
C ASP A 89 -14.30 3.47 -6.92
N PHE A 90 -13.93 2.37 -7.60
CA PHE A 90 -12.68 1.66 -7.33
C PHE A 90 -11.46 2.56 -7.53
N ALA A 91 -11.41 3.29 -8.66
CA ALA A 91 -10.31 4.20 -8.95
C ALA A 91 -10.23 5.33 -7.91
N ASP A 92 -11.38 5.86 -7.50
CA ASP A 92 -11.44 6.97 -6.55
C ASP A 92 -11.12 6.54 -5.12
N LEU A 93 -11.52 5.35 -4.69
CA LEU A 93 -11.15 4.79 -3.40
C LEU A 93 -9.65 4.51 -3.32
N ILE A 94 -9.05 3.96 -4.38
CA ILE A 94 -7.60 3.75 -4.45
C ILE A 94 -6.85 5.09 -4.40
N ARG A 95 -7.35 6.13 -5.09
CA ARG A 95 -6.78 7.49 -5.00
C ARG A 95 -6.85 8.01 -3.57
N LYS A 96 -7.99 7.90 -2.89
CA LYS A 96 -8.14 8.33 -1.50
C LYS A 96 -7.17 7.62 -0.55
N ILE A 97 -6.97 6.30 -0.73
CA ILE A 97 -5.99 5.54 0.06
C ILE A 97 -4.59 6.08 -0.19
N ARG A 98 -4.19 6.24 -1.45
CA ARG A 98 -2.89 6.80 -1.83
C ARG A 98 -2.69 8.18 -1.21
N ASP A 99 -3.67 9.07 -1.35
CA ASP A 99 -3.56 10.44 -0.89
C ASP A 99 -3.40 10.48 0.65
N ARG A 100 -4.12 9.63 1.39
CA ARG A 100 -3.92 9.46 2.84
C ARG A 100 -2.55 8.94 3.22
N LEU A 101 -2.05 7.93 2.50
CA LEU A 101 -0.71 7.39 2.73
C LEU A 101 0.37 8.43 2.44
N GLN A 102 0.17 9.29 1.45
CA GLN A 102 1.07 10.41 1.13
C GLN A 102 1.05 11.48 2.22
N GLU A 103 -0.13 11.84 2.75
CA GLU A 103 -0.24 12.76 3.88
C GLU A 103 0.54 12.25 5.10
N TYR A 104 0.41 10.97 5.43
CA TYR A 104 1.09 10.37 6.58
C TYR A 104 2.60 10.38 6.42
N LEU A 105 3.08 10.07 5.21
CA LEU A 105 4.49 10.17 4.87
C LEU A 105 4.98 11.62 4.94
N GLY A 106 4.16 12.57 4.47
CA GLY A 106 4.45 14.01 4.55
C GLY A 106 4.59 14.52 5.98
N CYS A 107 3.69 14.14 6.88
CA CYS A 107 3.78 14.48 8.30
C CYS A 107 5.08 13.95 8.93
N LEU A 108 5.39 12.67 8.69
CA LEU A 108 6.61 12.04 9.20
C LEU A 108 7.88 12.74 8.68
N LEU A 109 7.91 13.12 7.40
CA LEU A 109 9.03 13.82 6.81
C LEU A 109 9.23 15.22 7.43
N GLN A 110 8.14 15.95 7.67
CA GLN A 110 8.18 17.25 8.34
C GLN A 110 8.71 17.13 9.78
N ASP A 111 8.29 16.11 10.53
CA ASP A 111 8.76 15.85 11.89
C ASP A 111 10.28 15.60 11.94
N HIS A 112 10.86 15.07 10.86
CA HIS A 112 12.29 14.80 10.71
C HIS A 112 13.06 15.86 9.91
N ASN A 113 12.51 17.07 9.73
CA ASN A 113 13.10 18.20 9.00
C ASN A 113 13.36 17.96 7.50
N PHE A 114 12.74 16.95 6.89
CA PHE A 114 12.76 16.79 5.44
C PHE A 114 11.64 17.62 4.81
N SER A 115 12.00 18.54 3.91
CA SER A 115 11.01 19.41 3.25
C SER A 115 10.08 18.62 2.31
N CYS A 116 10.54 17.51 1.74
CA CYS A 116 9.74 16.60 0.93
C CYS A 116 10.41 15.24 0.77
N LEU A 117 9.68 14.27 0.19
CA LEU A 117 10.20 12.93 -0.10
C LEU A 117 11.45 12.97 -1.00
N ALA A 118 11.52 13.92 -1.95
CA ALA A 118 12.69 14.04 -2.82
C ALA A 118 13.96 14.38 -2.02
N SER A 119 13.86 15.27 -1.02
CA SER A 119 14.97 15.60 -0.13
C SER A 119 15.42 14.41 0.70
N TYR A 120 14.48 13.55 1.12
CA TYR A 120 14.81 12.29 1.79
C TYR A 120 15.49 11.30 0.85
N LEU A 121 15.01 11.15 -0.38
CA LEU A 121 15.65 10.30 -1.39
C LEU A 121 17.06 10.78 -1.72
N GLU A 122 17.30 12.10 -1.78
CA GLU A 122 18.64 12.66 -1.94
C GLU A 122 19.55 12.35 -0.74
N PHE A 123 19.02 12.38 0.49
CA PHE A 123 19.74 11.96 1.68
C PHE A 123 20.11 10.47 1.65
N LEU A 124 19.19 9.61 1.18
CA LEU A 124 19.45 8.17 1.03
C LEU A 124 20.43 7.85 -0.10
N CYS A 125 20.41 8.64 -1.17
CA CYS A 125 21.32 8.48 -2.29
C CYS A 125 22.71 8.95 -1.91
N SER A 126 23.59 8.02 -1.51
CA SER A 126 25.01 8.32 -1.42
C SER A 126 25.55 8.71 -2.80
N ASN A 127 26.37 9.75 -2.87
CA ASN A 127 27.04 10.10 -4.12
C ASN A 127 27.93 8.91 -4.55
N LEU A 128 27.79 8.47 -5.80
CA LEU A 128 28.54 7.33 -6.35
C LEU A 128 30.06 7.47 -6.18
N LEU A 129 30.56 8.71 -6.19
CA LEU A 129 31.97 9.03 -5.96
C LEU A 129 32.40 8.74 -4.51
N ASP A 130 31.56 9.06 -3.53
CA ASP A 130 31.84 8.81 -2.11
C ASP A 130 31.84 7.30 -1.81
N PHE A 131 30.95 6.56 -2.47
CA PHE A 131 30.91 5.09 -2.38
C PHE A 131 32.17 4.43 -2.98
N GLN A 132 32.67 4.95 -4.11
CA GLN A 132 33.92 4.46 -4.71
C GLN A 132 35.14 4.78 -3.83
N ILE A 133 35.21 5.96 -3.22
CA ILE A 133 36.32 6.33 -2.32
C ILE A 133 36.30 5.48 -1.03
N ALA A 134 35.12 5.19 -0.48
CA ALA A 134 34.98 4.34 0.72
C ALA A 134 35.41 2.88 0.47
N ASN A 135 35.16 2.34 -0.73
CA ASN A 135 35.62 0.99 -1.10
C ASN A 135 37.11 0.93 -1.41
N ASN A 136 37.69 1.96 -2.01
CA ASN A 136 39.13 2.02 -2.28
C ASN A 136 39.99 2.17 -1.02
N LYS A 137 39.43 2.63 0.11
CA LYS A 137 40.13 2.68 1.41
C LYS A 137 40.12 1.36 2.19
N LYS A 138 39.38 0.35 1.71
CA LYS A 138 39.29 -0.99 2.36
C LYS A 138 40.11 -2.08 1.65
N GLN A 139 40.88 -1.73 0.61
CA GLN A 139 41.91 -2.58 0.00
C GLN A 139 43.30 -2.14 0.44
#